data_AF-F7PLA1-F1
#
_entry.id   AF-F7PLA1-F1
#
_cell.length_a   1.000
_cell.length_b   1.000
_cell.length_c   1.000
_cell.angle_alpha   90.00
_cell.angle_beta   90.00
_cell.angle_gamma   90.00
#
_symmetry.space_group_name_H-M   'P 1'
#
loop_
_entity.id
_entity.type
_entity.pdbx_description
1 polymer ?
#
loop_
_entity_poly.entity_id
_entity_poly.type
_entity_poly.pdbx_seq_one_letter_code
_entity_poly.pdbx_strand_id
1 'polypeptide(L)'
;MSGESPTAGDGETTATPQVTDGDTTVIARTVVRIVVPIILLVAIALLLQGHNQPGGGFIAGVLTTSGIALVYIIYGLHYVEENLLSGSVLPRSFPLDVDNTGAESPASITKEFGEVFGIGLAIAAGGGLAALVFGYPFLSQAVVFLEHLPIYGEVEIASALVFDLGVYVVVVGGLLTILAVVGNE
;
A
#
# COMPACT_ATOMS: atom_id res chain seq x y z
N MET A 1 56.08 52.34 -21.61
CA MET A 1 54.90 51.97 -20.81
C MET A 1 53.94 51.24 -21.73
N SER A 2 53.35 50.13 -21.26
CA SER A 2 52.36 49.26 -21.93
C SER A 2 52.96 48.35 -23.02
N GLY A 3 53.21 47.05 -22.84
CA GLY A 3 52.69 46.10 -21.86
C GLY A 3 51.50 45.35 -22.44
N GLU A 4 51.76 44.34 -23.28
CA GLU A 4 50.81 43.28 -23.60
C GLU A 4 51.57 42.01 -23.98
N SER A 5 51.43 40.98 -23.16
CA SER A 5 51.85 39.61 -23.40
C SER A 5 50.63 38.78 -23.76
N PRO A 6 50.60 38.06 -24.89
CA PRO A 6 49.69 36.95 -25.08
C PRO A 6 50.42 35.66 -24.68
N THR A 7 50.23 35.23 -23.43
CA THR A 7 50.49 33.84 -23.05
C THR A 7 49.31 33.01 -23.51
N ALA A 8 49.48 32.30 -24.63
CA ALA A 8 48.64 31.15 -24.96
C ALA A 8 48.88 30.07 -23.90
N GLY A 9 48.07 30.11 -22.84
CA GLY A 9 47.92 29.02 -21.89
C GLY A 9 46.74 28.19 -22.35
N ASP A 10 47.05 27.01 -22.87
CA ASP A 10 46.08 25.97 -23.17
C ASP A 10 45.34 25.61 -21.88
N GLY A 11 44.15 26.20 -21.70
CA GLY A 11 43.22 25.85 -20.65
C GLY A 11 42.54 24.54 -21.04
N GLU A 12 43.25 23.45 -20.82
CA GLU A 12 42.69 22.10 -20.82
C GLU A 12 41.47 22.12 -19.90
N THR A 13 40.29 22.16 -20.51
CA THR A 13 39.01 22.12 -19.83
C THR A 13 38.92 20.72 -19.26
N THR A 14 39.41 20.57 -18.03
CA THR A 14 39.13 19.42 -17.18
C THR A 14 37.64 19.47 -16.86
N ALA A 15 36.83 19.01 -17.82
CA ALA A 15 35.43 18.72 -17.62
C ALA A 15 35.37 17.65 -16.54
N THR A 16 35.20 18.08 -15.30
CA THR A 16 34.73 17.22 -14.23
C THR A 16 33.44 16.58 -14.75
N PRO A 17 33.32 15.24 -14.74
CA PRO A 17 32.09 14.60 -15.17
C PRO A 17 30.95 15.14 -14.30
N GLN A 18 30.08 15.95 -14.91
CA GLN A 18 28.83 16.36 -14.30
C GLN A 18 27.99 15.10 -14.21
N VAL A 19 27.97 14.46 -13.04
CA VAL A 19 27.02 13.39 -12.74
C VAL A 19 25.64 14.02 -12.79
N THR A 20 24.93 13.79 -13.88
CA THR A 20 23.54 14.22 -14.07
C THR A 20 22.66 13.39 -13.12
N ASP A 21 22.11 14.03 -12.09
CA ASP A 21 21.23 13.43 -11.07
C ASP A 21 20.05 12.64 -11.68
N GLY A 22 19.68 12.95 -12.93
CA GLY A 22 18.65 12.26 -13.70
C GLY A 22 18.97 10.81 -14.06
N ASP A 23 20.24 10.43 -14.25
CA ASP A 23 20.58 9.09 -14.75
C ASP A 23 20.41 8.01 -13.67
N THR A 24 20.73 8.35 -12.42
CA THR A 24 20.57 7.44 -11.27
C THR A 24 19.10 7.15 -10.97
N THR A 25 18.21 8.13 -11.16
CA THR A 25 16.78 7.99 -10.88
C THR A 25 16.02 7.25 -11.99
N VAL A 26 16.49 7.28 -13.24
CA VAL A 26 15.85 6.54 -14.35
C VAL A 26 15.94 5.03 -14.15
N ILE A 27 17.09 4.53 -13.69
CA ILE A 27 17.27 3.11 -13.37
C ILE A 27 16.30 2.70 -12.26
N ALA A 28 16.26 3.47 -11.16
CA ALA A 28 15.40 3.18 -10.01
C ALA A 28 13.90 3.16 -10.41
N ARG A 29 13.42 4.16 -11.16
CA ARG A 29 12.03 4.22 -11.66
C ARG A 29 11.69 3.02 -12.55
N THR A 30 12.64 2.61 -13.40
CA THR A 30 12.45 1.45 -14.28
C THR A 30 12.33 0.15 -13.49
N VAL A 31 13.19 -0.04 -12.48
CA VAL A 31 13.17 -1.21 -11.61
C VAL A 31 11.87 -1.28 -10.82
N VAL A 32 11.45 -0.18 -10.17
CA VAL A 32 10.20 -0.15 -9.37
C VAL A 32 8.99 -0.49 -10.22
N ARG A 33 8.91 0.01 -11.46
CA ARG A 33 7.81 -0.29 -12.39
C ARG A 33 7.66 -1.79 -12.69
N ILE A 34 8.75 -2.55 -12.63
CA ILE A 34 8.75 -4.01 -12.83
C ILE A 34 8.52 -4.74 -11.50
N VAL A 35 9.16 -4.28 -10.42
CA VAL A 35 9.17 -4.98 -9.13
C VAL A 35 7.84 -4.86 -8.39
N VAL A 36 7.19 -3.68 -8.40
CA VAL A 36 5.91 -3.45 -7.69
C VAL A 36 4.79 -4.41 -8.11
N PRO A 37 4.48 -4.61 -9.41
CA PRO A 37 3.43 -5.56 -9.78
C PRO A 37 3.77 -7.00 -9.37
N ILE A 38 5.05 -7.37 -9.33
CA ILE A 38 5.50 -8.68 -8.83
C ILE A 38 5.24 -8.77 -7.32
N ILE A 39 5.57 -7.74 -6.55
CA ILE A 39 5.28 -7.66 -5.10
C ILE A 39 3.78 -7.82 -4.85
N LEU A 40 2.93 -7.12 -5.60
CA LEU A 40 1.48 -7.19 -5.44
C LEU A 40 0.94 -8.59 -5.81
N LEU A 41 1.46 -9.20 -6.86
CA LEU A 41 1.09 -10.57 -7.24
C LEU A 41 1.45 -11.55 -6.12
N VAL A 42 2.66 -11.44 -5.56
CA VAL A 42 3.10 -12.28 -4.42
C VAL A 42 2.24 -12.01 -3.18
N ALA A 43 1.91 -10.76 -2.89
CA ALA A 43 1.02 -10.41 -1.77
C ALA A 43 -0.35 -11.08 -1.92
N ILE A 44 -0.96 -11.02 -3.10
CA ILE A 44 -2.25 -11.67 -3.38
C ILE A 44 -2.11 -13.19 -3.27
N ALA A 45 -1.04 -13.77 -3.81
CA ALA A 45 -0.80 -15.21 -3.73
C ALA A 45 -0.69 -15.68 -2.28
N LEU A 46 0.02 -14.94 -1.42
CA LEU A 46 0.16 -15.25 0.01
C LEU A 46 -1.15 -15.04 0.78
N LEU A 47 -1.96 -14.04 0.41
CA LEU A 47 -3.28 -13.83 1.01
C LEU A 47 -4.17 -15.06 0.77
N LEU A 48 -4.17 -15.59 -0.46
CA LEU A 48 -4.98 -16.76 -0.83
C LEU A 48 -4.40 -18.08 -0.26
N GLN A 49 -3.09 -18.16 -0.04
CA GLN A 49 -2.45 -19.36 0.53
C GLN A 49 -2.69 -19.57 2.03
N GLY A 50 -3.16 -18.54 2.75
CA GLY A 50 -3.28 -18.53 4.22
C GLY A 50 -4.10 -19.67 4.83
N HIS A 51 -4.94 -20.33 4.05
CA HIS A 51 -5.81 -21.41 4.51
C HIS A 51 -5.08 -22.73 4.83
N ASN A 52 -4.00 -23.04 4.11
CA ASN A 52 -3.39 -24.37 4.17
C ASN A 52 -1.86 -24.37 4.05
N GLN A 53 -1.26 -23.22 3.72
CA GLN A 53 0.17 -23.06 3.49
C GLN A 53 0.68 -21.85 4.29
N PRO A 54 2.00 -21.74 4.55
CA PRO A 54 2.55 -20.54 5.17
C PRO A 54 2.22 -19.30 4.32
N GLY A 55 1.47 -18.36 4.90
CA GLY A 55 0.89 -17.21 4.21
C GLY A 55 -0.10 -16.45 5.10
N GLY A 56 -1.06 -15.76 4.48
CA GLY A 56 -2.19 -15.11 5.14
C GLY A 56 -2.21 -13.58 5.04
N GLY A 57 -3.19 -12.98 5.70
CA GLY A 57 -3.50 -11.55 5.62
C GLY A 57 -2.36 -10.62 6.05
N PHE A 58 -1.63 -11.00 7.11
CA PHE A 58 -0.59 -10.16 7.69
C PHE A 58 0.58 -9.92 6.72
N ILE A 59 1.21 -10.99 6.24
CA ILE A 59 2.37 -10.89 5.34
C ILE A 59 2.00 -10.28 3.99
N ALA A 60 0.81 -10.58 3.48
CA ALA A 60 0.26 -9.95 2.29
C ALA A 60 0.11 -8.44 2.46
N GLY A 61 -0.36 -7.98 3.62
CA GLY A 61 -0.49 -6.56 3.94
C GLY A 61 0.85 -5.85 4.05
N VAL A 62 1.84 -6.48 4.68
CA VAL A 62 3.22 -5.96 4.76
C VAL A 62 3.85 -5.83 3.37
N LEU A 63 3.72 -6.84 2.50
CA LEU A 63 4.23 -6.78 1.13
C LEU A 63 3.56 -5.70 0.30
N THR A 64 2.23 -5.59 0.39
CA THR A 64 1.48 -4.53 -0.29
C THR A 64 1.98 -3.16 0.13
N THR A 65 2.11 -2.93 1.45
CA THR A 65 2.58 -1.65 1.97
C THR A 65 4.04 -1.39 1.62
N SER A 66 4.89 -2.42 1.61
CA SER A 66 6.28 -2.31 1.15
C SER A 66 6.36 -1.90 -0.33
N GLY A 67 5.52 -2.48 -1.19
CA GLY A 67 5.40 -2.07 -2.59
C GLY A 67 4.99 -0.59 -2.74
N ILE A 68 4.01 -0.15 -1.94
CA ILE A 68 3.57 1.26 -1.91
C ILE A 68 4.69 2.17 -1.37
N ALA A 69 5.38 1.77 -0.30
CA ALA A 69 6.50 2.50 0.26
C ALA A 69 7.67 2.63 -0.74
N LEU A 70 7.92 1.59 -1.52
CA LEU A 70 8.92 1.63 -2.59
C LEU A 70 8.56 2.65 -3.69
N VAL A 71 7.27 2.71 -4.09
CA VAL A 71 6.79 3.75 -5.02
C VAL A 71 6.93 5.14 -4.39
N TYR A 72 6.54 5.29 -3.13
CA TYR A 72 6.65 6.53 -2.37
C TYR A 72 8.09 7.06 -2.33
N ILE A 73 9.05 6.21 -2.00
CA ILE A 73 10.47 6.60 -1.89
C ILE A 73 11.06 7.00 -3.25
N ILE A 74 10.67 6.34 -4.34
CA ILE A 74 11.29 6.56 -5.67
C ILE A 74 10.62 7.66 -6.48
N TYR A 75 9.30 7.85 -6.33
CA TYR A 75 8.54 8.86 -7.08
C TYR A 75 8.18 10.10 -6.24
N GLY A 76 8.31 10.03 -4.91
CA GLY A 76 7.91 11.08 -3.98
C GLY A 76 6.41 11.07 -3.63
N LEU A 77 6.06 11.75 -2.53
CA LEU A 77 4.69 11.85 -2.00
C LEU A 77 3.68 12.39 -3.03
N HIS A 78 4.05 13.46 -3.74
CA HIS A 78 3.17 14.14 -4.68
C HIS A 78 2.69 13.25 -5.84
N TYR A 79 3.52 12.30 -6.29
CA TYR A 79 3.13 11.35 -7.33
C TYR A 79 2.10 10.34 -6.83
N VAL A 80 2.21 9.90 -5.56
CA VAL A 80 1.25 8.95 -4.97
C VAL A 80 -0.10 9.63 -4.72
N GLU A 81 -0.10 10.88 -4.25
CA GLU A 81 -1.33 11.66 -4.05
C GLU A 81 -2.06 11.94 -5.38
N GLU A 82 -1.36 12.45 -6.39
CA GLU A 82 -1.97 12.84 -7.66
C GLU A 82 -2.37 11.65 -8.54
N ASN A 83 -1.62 10.55 -8.57
CA ASN A 83 -1.88 9.41 -9.45
C ASN A 83 -2.56 8.21 -8.78
N LEU A 84 -2.43 8.01 -7.45
CA LEU A 84 -3.01 6.84 -6.75
C LEU A 84 -4.15 7.20 -5.79
N LEU A 85 -4.14 8.38 -5.16
CA LEU A 85 -5.16 8.79 -4.16
C LEU A 85 -6.29 9.66 -4.74
N SER A 86 -5.99 10.53 -5.71
CA SER A 86 -6.98 11.41 -6.37
C SER A 86 -8.12 10.65 -7.09
N GLY A 87 -7.89 9.38 -7.45
CA GLY A 87 -8.85 8.51 -8.13
C GLY A 87 -9.53 7.44 -7.25
N SER A 88 -9.50 7.55 -5.92
CA SER A 88 -9.88 6.52 -4.94
C SER A 88 -10.95 5.50 -5.38
N VAL A 89 -10.50 4.24 -5.48
CA VAL A 89 -11.26 2.98 -5.53
C VAL A 89 -11.97 2.69 -4.19
N LEU A 90 -11.69 3.48 -3.14
CA LEU A 90 -12.37 3.41 -1.86
C LEU A 90 -13.68 4.21 -1.89
N PRO A 91 -14.82 3.65 -1.44
CA PRO A 91 -16.07 4.39 -1.38
C PRO A 91 -15.91 5.65 -0.53
N ARG A 92 -15.98 6.82 -1.17
CA ARG A 92 -15.87 8.15 -0.55
C ARG A 92 -17.11 8.52 0.29
N SER A 93 -17.81 7.54 0.86
CA SER A 93 -19.03 7.75 1.63
C SER A 93 -19.36 6.55 2.52
N PHE A 94 -18.83 6.54 3.74
CA PHE A 94 -19.59 6.04 4.88
C PHE A 94 -20.12 7.26 5.66
N PRO A 95 -21.44 7.44 5.83
CA PRO A 95 -21.98 8.63 6.48
C PRO A 95 -21.86 8.52 7.99
N LEU A 96 -20.95 9.29 8.55
CA LEU A 96 -21.03 9.82 9.90
C LEU A 96 -20.44 11.22 9.87
N ASP A 97 -21.19 12.10 9.18
CA ASP A 97 -21.00 13.54 9.18
C ASP A 97 -21.09 14.07 10.61
N VAL A 98 -19.95 14.43 11.18
CA VAL A 98 -19.86 15.50 12.17
C VAL A 98 -18.71 16.41 11.77
N ASP A 99 -19.08 17.38 10.93
CA ASP A 99 -18.61 18.77 10.91
C ASP A 99 -17.09 19.02 11.06
N ASN A 100 -16.46 19.50 9.98
CA ASN A 100 -16.04 20.90 9.86
C ASN A 100 -15.30 21.17 8.54
N THR A 101 -15.98 21.90 7.65
CA THR A 101 -15.48 23.04 6.87
C THR A 101 -14.05 23.00 6.30
N GLY A 102 -13.95 22.71 5.00
CA GLY A 102 -13.27 23.60 4.05
C GLY A 102 -11.77 23.90 4.21
N ALA A 103 -10.96 22.98 4.72
CA ALA A 103 -9.51 23.08 4.60
C ALA A 103 -8.95 21.76 4.06
N GLU A 104 -8.41 21.79 2.85
CA GLU A 104 -7.53 20.72 2.33
C GLU A 104 -6.28 20.68 3.22
N SER A 105 -6.38 19.94 4.31
CA SER A 105 -5.33 19.82 5.33
C SER A 105 -4.62 18.48 5.11
N PRO A 106 -3.27 18.42 5.14
CA PRO A 106 -2.51 17.17 5.03
C PRO A 106 -2.89 16.12 6.10
N ALA A 107 -3.65 16.51 7.12
CA ALA A 107 -4.29 15.62 8.08
C ALA A 107 -5.37 14.68 7.48
N SER A 108 -5.87 14.92 6.26
CA SER A 108 -6.93 14.11 5.63
C SER A 108 -6.46 12.69 5.33
N ILE A 109 -5.23 12.53 4.83
CA ILE A 109 -4.70 11.24 4.36
C ILE A 109 -4.53 10.26 5.53
N THR A 110 -4.00 10.75 6.65
CA THR A 110 -3.85 9.97 7.89
C THR A 110 -5.21 9.53 8.44
N LYS A 111 -6.24 10.37 8.32
CA LYS A 111 -7.61 10.02 8.74
C LYS A 111 -8.21 8.93 7.84
N GLU A 112 -8.05 9.06 6.53
CA GLU A 112 -8.52 8.07 5.55
C GLU A 112 -7.90 6.68 5.77
N PHE A 113 -6.59 6.59 5.98
CA PHE A 113 -5.94 5.32 6.28
C PHE A 113 -6.29 4.76 7.67
N GLY A 114 -6.55 5.64 8.64
CA GLY A 114 -7.08 5.27 9.96
C GLY A 114 -8.49 4.67 9.89
N GLU A 115 -9.35 5.16 8.99
CA GLU A 115 -10.67 4.59 8.75
C GLU A 115 -10.55 3.19 8.11
N VAL A 116 -9.64 3.02 7.14
CA VAL A 116 -9.33 1.69 6.56
C VAL A 116 -8.90 0.71 7.65
N PHE A 117 -8.03 1.12 8.57
CA PHE A 117 -7.64 0.31 9.73
C PHE A 117 -8.86 -0.10 10.57
N GLY A 118 -9.74 0.85 10.90
CA GLY A 118 -10.95 0.59 11.69
C GLY A 118 -11.91 -0.37 11.00
N ILE A 119 -12.11 -0.23 9.69
CA ILE A 119 -12.92 -1.13 8.86
C ILE A 119 -12.32 -2.54 8.86
N GLY A 120 -11.01 -2.66 8.63
CA GLY A 120 -10.32 -3.94 8.67
C GLY A 120 -10.49 -4.64 10.02
N LEU A 121 -10.39 -3.88 11.11
CA LEU A 121 -10.55 -4.42 12.46
C LEU A 121 -11.99 -4.90 12.70
N ALA A 122 -12.98 -4.15 12.24
CA ALA A 122 -14.38 -4.54 12.32
C ALA A 122 -14.67 -5.82 11.50
N ILE A 123 -14.07 -5.96 10.31
CA ILE A 123 -14.19 -7.17 9.48
C ILE A 123 -13.53 -8.37 10.18
N ALA A 124 -12.31 -8.21 10.71
CA ALA A 124 -11.61 -9.29 11.41
C ALA A 124 -12.36 -9.73 12.67
N ALA A 125 -12.81 -8.78 13.49
CA ALA A 125 -13.60 -9.05 14.69
C ALA A 125 -14.94 -9.71 14.32
N GLY A 126 -15.64 -9.20 13.30
CA GLY A 126 -16.88 -9.77 12.78
C GLY A 126 -16.72 -11.20 12.30
N GLY A 127 -15.64 -11.49 11.54
CA GLY A 127 -15.31 -12.84 11.09
C GLY A 127 -15.10 -13.82 12.25
N GLY A 128 -14.41 -13.40 13.31
CA GLY A 128 -14.22 -14.20 14.52
C GLY A 128 -15.48 -14.38 15.37
N LEU A 129 -16.28 -13.32 15.51
CA LEU A 129 -17.54 -13.33 16.28
C LEU A 129 -18.66 -14.11 15.57
N ALA A 130 -18.66 -14.14 14.23
CA ALA A 130 -19.63 -14.90 13.46
C ALA A 130 -19.66 -16.39 13.88
N ALA A 131 -18.49 -16.98 14.16
CA ALA A 131 -18.39 -18.37 14.63
C ALA A 131 -19.20 -18.62 15.92
N LEU A 132 -19.24 -17.65 16.85
CA LEU A 132 -20.00 -17.74 18.09
C LEU A 132 -21.51 -17.76 17.84
N VAL A 133 -21.98 -17.01 16.85
CA VAL A 133 -23.41 -16.96 16.47
C VAL A 133 -23.90 -18.34 15.99
N PHE A 134 -23.00 -19.11 15.37
CA PHE A 134 -23.28 -20.47 14.90
C PHE A 134 -22.94 -21.56 15.93
N GLY A 135 -22.62 -21.19 17.18
CA GLY A 135 -22.36 -22.14 18.27
C GLY A 135 -20.97 -22.78 18.26
N TYR A 136 -20.05 -22.32 17.40
CA TYR A 136 -18.66 -22.75 17.39
C TYR A 136 -17.81 -21.89 18.34
N PRO A 137 -16.66 -22.39 18.85
CA PRO A 137 -15.72 -21.58 19.59
C PRO A 137 -15.25 -20.33 18.80
N PHE A 138 -14.91 -19.25 19.51
CA PHE A 138 -14.35 -18.04 18.89
C PHE A 138 -13.11 -18.38 18.04
N LEU A 139 -12.99 -17.75 16.87
CA LEU A 139 -11.94 -18.02 15.86
C LEU A 139 -11.91 -19.46 15.31
N SER A 140 -13.02 -20.20 15.45
CA SER A 140 -13.14 -21.47 14.72
C SER A 140 -13.17 -21.20 13.21
N GLN A 141 -12.51 -22.07 12.45
CA GLN A 141 -12.65 -22.14 11.00
C GLN A 141 -14.05 -22.69 10.66
N ALA A 142 -15.09 -21.87 10.88
CA ALA A 142 -16.45 -22.20 10.54
C ALA A 142 -16.61 -22.12 9.01
N VAL A 143 -16.87 -23.27 8.39
CA VAL A 143 -17.13 -23.39 6.95
C VAL A 143 -18.62 -23.11 6.75
N VAL A 144 -18.96 -22.01 6.08
CA VAL A 144 -20.31 -21.84 5.54
C VAL A 144 -20.33 -22.54 4.19
N PHE A 145 -20.92 -23.74 4.14
CA PHE A 145 -21.20 -24.42 2.88
C PHE A 145 -22.28 -23.64 2.14
N LEU A 146 -21.89 -22.81 1.19
CA LEU A 146 -22.82 -22.23 0.21
C LEU A 146 -23.15 -23.31 -0.83
N GLU A 147 -24.02 -24.23 -0.45
CA GLU A 147 -24.64 -25.17 -1.39
C GLU A 147 -25.61 -24.42 -2.30
N HIS A 148 -25.11 -23.87 -3.43
CA HIS A 148 -25.77 -23.69 -4.74
C HIS A 148 -25.18 -22.50 -5.52
N LEU A 149 -23.95 -22.64 -6.02
CA LEU A 149 -23.52 -21.92 -7.22
C LEU A 149 -23.54 -22.90 -8.41
N PRO A 150 -24.39 -22.69 -9.44
CA PRO A 150 -24.61 -23.65 -10.54
C PRO A 150 -23.42 -23.86 -11.49
N ILE A 151 -22.25 -23.27 -11.22
CA ILE A 151 -21.04 -23.37 -12.07
C ILE A 151 -19.81 -23.86 -11.30
N TYR A 152 -19.72 -23.65 -9.98
CA TYR A 152 -18.61 -24.10 -9.14
C TYR A 152 -19.20 -24.83 -7.92
N GLY A 153 -19.23 -26.16 -7.97
CA GLY A 153 -19.87 -27.03 -7.00
C GLY A 153 -19.17 -27.05 -5.65
N GLU A 154 -19.52 -26.10 -4.78
CA GLU A 154 -18.99 -25.83 -3.43
C GLU A 154 -17.86 -24.80 -3.44
N VAL A 155 -18.23 -23.52 -3.27
CA VAL A 155 -17.28 -22.48 -2.90
C VAL A 155 -17.25 -22.41 -1.38
N GLU A 156 -16.25 -23.04 -0.77
CA GLU A 156 -15.92 -22.86 0.64
C GLU A 156 -15.43 -21.42 0.84
N ILE A 157 -16.33 -20.46 1.03
CA ILE A 157 -15.95 -19.14 1.56
C ILE A 157 -15.68 -19.36 3.05
N ALA A 158 -14.51 -19.93 3.34
CA ALA A 158 -14.06 -20.17 4.69
C ALA A 158 -14.05 -18.82 5.43
N SER A 159 -14.64 -18.78 6.63
CA SER A 159 -14.57 -17.61 7.51
C SER A 159 -13.13 -17.12 7.73
N ALA A 160 -12.16 -18.04 7.61
CA ALA A 160 -10.74 -17.77 7.62
C ALA A 160 -10.29 -16.76 6.55
N LEU A 161 -10.90 -16.76 5.35
CA LEU A 161 -10.55 -15.81 4.29
C LEU A 161 -11.02 -14.41 4.64
N VAL A 162 -12.21 -14.31 5.23
CA VAL A 162 -12.78 -13.05 5.70
C VAL A 162 -11.96 -12.50 6.86
N PHE A 163 -11.55 -13.36 7.79
CA PHE A 163 -10.65 -12.98 8.88
C PHE A 163 -9.29 -12.50 8.36
N ASP A 164 -8.66 -13.25 7.47
CA ASP A 164 -7.37 -12.88 6.86
C ASP A 164 -7.48 -11.61 6.03
N LEU A 165 -8.58 -11.41 5.31
CA LEU A 165 -8.84 -10.17 4.59
C LEU A 165 -9.00 -8.98 5.56
N GLY A 166 -9.69 -9.18 6.69
CA GLY A 166 -9.77 -8.18 7.75
C GLY A 166 -8.37 -7.80 8.28
N VAL A 167 -7.54 -8.80 8.61
CA VAL A 167 -6.15 -8.59 9.05
C VAL A 167 -5.33 -7.89 7.98
N TYR A 168 -5.47 -8.27 6.71
CA TYR A 168 -4.81 -7.61 5.57
C TYR A 168 -5.13 -6.12 5.53
N VAL A 169 -6.41 -5.76 5.62
CA VAL A 169 -6.87 -4.36 5.60
C VAL A 169 -6.35 -3.59 6.82
N VAL A 170 -6.35 -4.19 8.02
CA VAL A 170 -5.75 -3.59 9.23
C VAL A 170 -4.28 -3.26 9.02
N VAL A 171 -3.51 -4.21 8.51
CA VAL A 171 -2.06 -4.05 8.32
C VAL A 171 -1.77 -2.98 7.28
N VAL A 172 -2.47 -3.00 6.13
CA VAL A 172 -2.30 -1.98 5.10
C VAL A 172 -2.68 -0.59 5.62
N GLY A 173 -3.86 -0.44 6.23
CA GLY A 173 -4.31 0.84 6.79
C GLY A 173 -3.35 1.39 7.85
N GLY A 174 -2.93 0.55 8.80
CA GLY A 174 -2.02 0.94 9.87
C GLY A 174 -0.62 1.33 9.36
N LEU A 175 -0.04 0.52 8.46
CA LEU A 175 1.30 0.80 7.93
C LEU A 175 1.31 2.01 6.99
N LEU A 176 0.26 2.22 6.18
CA LEU A 176 0.12 3.42 5.36
C LEU A 176 -0.10 4.67 6.21
N THR A 177 -0.84 4.57 7.31
CA THR A 177 -0.98 5.67 8.29
C THR A 177 0.39 6.06 8.85
N ILE A 178 1.21 5.08 9.25
CA ILE A 178 2.57 5.32 9.75
C ILE A 178 3.43 5.96 8.66
N LEU A 179 3.41 5.42 7.44
CA LEU A 179 4.16 5.94 6.31
C LEU A 179 3.76 7.39 5.98
N ALA A 180 2.47 7.72 6.03
CA ALA A 180 1.96 9.06 5.78
C ALA A 180 2.39 10.06 6.87
N VAL A 181 2.35 9.66 8.15
CA VAL A 181 2.80 10.50 9.26
C VAL A 181 4.30 10.77 9.17
N VAL A 182 5.11 9.71 9.05
CA VAL A 182 6.57 9.82 8.97
C VAL A 182 7.03 10.50 7.68
N GLY A 183 6.31 10.29 6.59
CA GLY A 183 6.63 10.90 5.30
C GLY A 183 6.36 12.41 5.24
N ASN A 184 5.57 12.93 6.18
CA ASN A 184 5.23 14.35 6.29
C ASN A 184 6.05 15.09 7.37
N GLU A 185 6.91 14.39 8.10
CA GLU A 185 7.93 14.97 9.00
C GLU A 185 9.22 15.30 8.23
#